data_AF-A0A4Q4WUC0-F1
#
_entry.id   AF-A0A4Q4WUC0-F1
#
_cell.length_a   1.000
_cell.length_b   1.000
_cell.length_c   1.000
_cell.angle_alpha   90.00
_cell.angle_beta   90.00
_cell.angle_gamma   90.00
#
_symmetry.space_group_name_H-M   'P 1'
#
loop_
_entity.id
_entity.type
_entity.pdbx_description
1 polymer ?
#
loop_
_entity_poly.entity_id
_entity_poly.type
_entity_poly.pdbx_seq_one_letter_code
_entity_poly.pdbx_strand_id
1 'polypeptide(L)'
;MKLPDRCTLYVLDGAPLFFENGGGPGNPDNLLLPHLKLVHRFPQAFPSIRIDRGAIRFVLSGATLMAPGLTSTGGRLPRDNPAGGAAEEGAKDGLDEEERWSRELAKGEPVVVRAEGKTEACAVGFLVMGTQEVKEKGKGPVIEDAHYLGDGLWRLATD
;
A
#
# COMPACT_ATOMS: atom_id res chain seq x y z
N MET A 1 -20.57 -18.04 15.18
CA MET A 1 -21.04 -17.57 13.85
C MET A 1 -20.00 -16.61 13.33
N LYS A 2 -19.29 -16.92 12.23
CA LYS A 2 -18.34 -15.98 11.62
C LYS A 2 -19.18 -14.86 11.00
N LEU A 3 -18.97 -13.62 11.42
CA LEU A 3 -19.65 -12.48 10.82
C LEU A 3 -19.17 -12.34 9.37
N PRO A 4 -20.02 -11.85 8.43
CA PRO A 4 -19.58 -11.55 7.08
C PRO A 4 -18.48 -10.50 7.13
N ASP A 5 -17.51 -10.61 6.21
CA ASP A 5 -16.51 -9.57 6.02
C ASP A 5 -17.22 -8.26 5.66
N ARG A 6 -16.97 -7.21 6.46
CA ARG A 6 -17.53 -5.87 6.24
C ARG A 6 -16.43 -4.96 5.72
N CYS A 7 -16.76 -4.21 4.67
CA CYS A 7 -15.96 -3.10 4.18
C CYS A 7 -16.80 -1.82 4.33
N THR A 8 -16.27 -0.80 5.01
CA THR A 8 -16.92 0.52 5.08
C THR A 8 -16.14 1.47 4.20
N LEU A 9 -16.80 2.12 3.24
CA LEU A 9 -16.22 3.13 2.36
C LEU A 9 -16.65 4.52 2.82
N TYR A 10 -15.68 5.38 3.08
CA TYR A 10 -15.88 6.78 3.45
C TYR A 10 -15.87 7.65 2.19
N VAL A 11 -16.99 8.30 1.92
CA VAL A 11 -17.24 9.11 0.71
C VAL A 11 -17.57 10.54 1.11
N LEU A 12 -17.00 11.52 0.40
CA LEU A 12 -17.33 12.94 0.53
C LEU A 12 -17.68 13.50 -0.85
N ASP A 13 -18.88 14.07 -0.99
CA ASP A 13 -19.38 14.65 -2.26
C ASP A 13 -19.23 13.68 -3.46
N GLY A 14 -19.56 12.41 -3.25
CA GLY A 14 -19.42 11.35 -4.25
C GLY A 14 -17.98 10.91 -4.53
N ALA A 15 -16.96 11.50 -3.88
CA ALA A 15 -15.57 11.07 -4.00
C ALA A 15 -15.19 10.06 -2.91
N PRO A 16 -14.78 8.83 -3.26
CA PRO A 16 -14.28 7.87 -2.26
C PRO A 16 -12.91 8.31 -1.74
N LEU A 17 -12.76 8.33 -0.42
CA LEU A 17 -11.55 8.80 0.25
C LEU A 17 -10.78 7.66 0.90
N PHE A 18 -11.41 6.96 1.84
CA PHE A 18 -10.79 5.90 2.65
C PHE A 18 -11.74 4.73 2.79
N PHE A 19 -11.20 3.55 3.10
CA PHE A 19 -12.00 2.38 3.46
C PHE A 19 -11.37 1.61 4.63
N GLU A 20 -12.18 0.84 5.32
CA GLU A 20 -11.78 -0.10 6.36
C GLU A 20 -12.23 -1.52 5.96
N ASN A 21 -11.40 -2.52 6.25
CA ASN A 21 -11.74 -3.94 6.09
C ASN A 21 -11.80 -4.59 7.48
N GLY A 22 -12.97 -5.04 7.92
CA GLY A 22 -13.20 -5.61 9.25
C GLY A 22 -13.67 -4.59 10.29
N GLY A 23 -13.97 -5.01 11.53
CA GLY A 23 -14.22 -4.19 12.73
C GLY A 23 -15.48 -3.31 12.79
N GLY A 24 -15.99 -2.83 11.65
CA GLY A 24 -17.05 -1.82 11.60
C GLY A 24 -16.60 -0.42 12.03
N PRO A 25 -17.46 0.60 11.86
CA PRO A 25 -17.09 1.99 12.12
C PRO A 25 -16.73 2.19 13.60
N GLY A 26 -15.56 2.80 13.86
CA GLY A 26 -15.13 3.17 15.21
C GLY A 26 -14.31 2.13 15.98
N ASN A 27 -13.87 1.04 15.34
CA ASN A 27 -12.83 0.18 15.93
C ASN A 27 -11.48 0.93 15.94
N PRO A 28 -10.89 1.26 17.11
CA PRO A 28 -9.62 1.99 17.18
C PRO A 28 -8.45 1.21 16.57
N ASP A 29 -8.57 -0.11 16.44
CA ASP A 29 -7.55 -0.97 15.83
C ASP A 29 -7.70 -1.09 14.30
N ASN A 30 -8.76 -0.53 13.72
CA ASN A 30 -8.95 -0.50 12.27
C ASN A 30 -8.22 0.70 11.66
N LEU A 31 -7.08 0.43 11.04
CA LEU A 31 -6.39 1.42 10.23
C LEU A 31 -7.18 1.69 8.93
N LEU A 32 -7.30 2.97 8.59
CA LEU A 32 -7.91 3.39 7.32
C LEU A 32 -6.91 3.19 6.17
N LEU A 33 -7.38 2.57 5.09
CA LEU A 33 -6.65 2.53 3.82
C LEU A 33 -7.18 3.63 2.88
N PRO A 34 -6.30 4.37 2.19
CA PRO A 34 -6.75 5.33 1.19
C PRO A 34 -7.31 4.61 -0.03
N HIS A 35 -8.42 5.10 -0.57
CA HIS A 35 -8.94 4.62 -1.84
C HIS A 35 -8.00 4.99 -2.99
N LEU A 36 -7.85 4.13 -4.02
CA LEU A 36 -6.91 4.39 -5.12
C LEU A 36 -7.17 5.71 -5.85
N LYS A 37 -8.44 6.10 -6.04
CA LYS A 37 -8.81 7.43 -6.60
C LYS A 37 -8.27 8.61 -5.76
N LEU A 38 -8.16 8.46 -4.44
CA LEU A 38 -7.53 9.46 -3.58
C LEU A 38 -6.01 9.45 -3.75
N VAL A 39 -5.41 8.25 -3.78
CA VAL A 39 -3.96 8.07 -4.01
C VAL A 39 -3.54 8.68 -5.34
N HIS A 40 -4.28 8.48 -6.43
CA HIS A 40 -3.98 9.07 -7.75
C HIS A 40 -4.02 10.60 -7.73
N ARG A 41 -4.82 11.21 -6.84
CA ARG A 41 -4.91 12.67 -6.69
C ARG A 41 -3.76 13.24 -5.87
N PHE A 42 -3.26 12.49 -4.90
CA PHE A 42 -2.18 12.89 -3.98
C PHE A 42 -1.13 11.77 -3.81
N PRO A 43 -0.43 11.37 -4.89
CA PRO A 43 0.44 10.19 -4.89
C PRO A 43 1.62 10.28 -3.92
N GLN A 44 2.05 11.50 -3.59
CA GLN A 44 3.14 11.80 -2.67
C GLN A 44 2.74 11.72 -1.19
N ALA A 45 1.45 11.64 -0.87
CA ALA A 45 0.95 11.74 0.50
C ALA A 45 0.98 10.42 1.28
N PHE A 46 1.35 9.31 0.62
CA PHE A 46 1.17 7.97 1.17
C PHE A 46 2.45 7.13 1.10
N PRO A 47 2.76 6.35 2.16
CA PRO A 47 3.83 5.37 2.14
C PRO A 47 3.72 4.46 0.92
N SER A 48 4.82 4.27 0.21
CA SER A 48 4.78 3.52 -1.04
C SER A 48 6.00 2.65 -1.31
N ILE A 49 5.75 1.60 -2.09
CA ILE A 49 6.74 0.68 -2.63
C ILE A 49 6.53 0.55 -4.13
N ARG A 50 7.58 0.18 -4.89
CA ARG A 50 7.48 -0.04 -6.33
C ARG A 50 7.72 -1.50 -6.67
N ILE A 51 6.81 -2.10 -7.43
CA ILE A 51 6.98 -3.43 -8.01
C ILE A 51 7.58 -3.37 -9.41
N ASP A 52 8.25 -4.44 -9.81
CA ASP A 52 8.70 -4.62 -11.19
C ASP A 52 7.54 -4.90 -12.16
N ARG A 53 7.87 -4.85 -13.47
CA ARG A 53 6.90 -5.08 -14.55
C ARG A 53 6.26 -6.48 -14.54
N GLY A 54 6.97 -7.49 -14.05
CA GLY A 54 6.51 -8.88 -14.00
C GLY A 54 5.40 -9.09 -12.99
N ALA A 55 5.45 -8.37 -11.87
CA ALA A 55 4.48 -8.43 -10.79
C ALA A 55 3.13 -7.72 -11.11
N ILE A 56 3.13 -6.73 -12.03
CA ILE A 56 1.95 -5.87 -12.29
C ILE A 56 0.69 -6.68 -12.58
N ARG A 57 0.76 -7.65 -13.49
CA ARG A 57 -0.41 -8.43 -13.90
C ARG A 57 -1.05 -9.21 -12.75
N PHE A 58 -0.23 -9.65 -11.79
CA PHE A 58 -0.67 -10.46 -10.65
C PHE A 58 -1.33 -9.60 -9.58
N VAL A 59 -0.76 -8.43 -9.31
CA VAL A 59 -1.39 -7.45 -8.41
C VAL A 59 -2.74 -7.01 -8.95
N LEU A 60 -2.85 -6.74 -10.26
CA LEU A 60 -4.11 -6.38 -10.91
C LEU A 60 -5.11 -7.55 -11.04
N SER A 61 -4.73 -8.76 -10.67
CA SER A 61 -5.64 -9.92 -10.54
C SER A 61 -5.98 -10.23 -9.08
N GLY A 62 -5.57 -9.38 -8.13
CA GLY A 62 -5.79 -9.60 -6.69
C GLY A 62 -4.93 -10.70 -6.08
N ALA A 63 -3.81 -11.05 -6.71
CA ALA A 63 -2.89 -12.03 -6.14
C ALA A 63 -2.01 -11.39 -5.06
N THR A 64 -1.57 -12.22 -4.10
CA THR A 64 -0.58 -11.85 -3.08
C THR A 64 0.68 -11.28 -3.72
N LEU A 65 1.13 -10.11 -3.25
CA LEU A 65 2.41 -9.53 -3.63
C LEU A 65 3.53 -10.25 -2.88
N MET A 66 4.48 -10.81 -3.63
CA MET A 66 5.61 -11.55 -3.10
C MET A 66 6.90 -10.71 -3.14
N ALA A 67 7.79 -10.93 -2.17
CA ALA A 67 9.06 -10.19 -2.03
C ALA A 67 9.92 -10.11 -3.32
N PRO A 68 10.04 -11.16 -4.17
CA PRO A 68 10.84 -11.06 -5.39
C PRO A 68 10.42 -9.96 -6.37
N GLY A 69 9.13 -9.56 -6.37
CA GLY A 69 8.64 -8.46 -7.21
C GLY A 69 9.10 -7.07 -6.74
N LEU A 70 9.68 -6.99 -5.54
CA LEU A 70 10.15 -5.76 -4.89
C LEU A 70 11.68 -5.71 -4.77
N THR A 71 12.34 -6.87 -4.73
CA THR A 71 13.81 -7.00 -4.60
C THR A 71 14.52 -7.19 -5.94
N SER A 72 13.78 -7.27 -7.04
CA SER A 72 14.34 -7.29 -8.40
C SER A 72 14.87 -5.91 -8.83
N THR A 73 15.56 -5.84 -9.97
CA THR A 73 16.10 -4.59 -10.53
C THR A 73 15.05 -3.51 -10.75
N GLY A 74 13.81 -3.89 -11.07
CA GLY A 74 12.67 -2.98 -11.28
C GLY A 74 12.00 -2.52 -9.98
N GLY A 75 12.09 -3.35 -8.94
CA GLY A 75 11.47 -3.09 -7.64
C GLY A 75 12.19 -1.99 -6.84
N ARG A 76 11.44 -1.25 -6.02
CA ARG A 76 11.98 -0.29 -5.06
C ARG A 76 11.28 -0.48 -3.72
N LEU A 77 12.05 -0.93 -2.75
CA LEU A 77 11.71 -0.83 -1.33
C LEU A 77 12.14 0.56 -0.80
N PRO A 78 11.55 1.02 0.32
CA PRO A 78 11.93 2.26 0.98
C PRO A 78 13.42 2.31 1.29
N ARG A 79 13.96 3.49 1.62
CA ARG A 79 15.36 3.60 2.03
C ARG A 79 15.65 2.80 3.30
N ASP A 80 16.86 2.27 3.39
CA ASP A 80 17.38 1.76 4.66
C ASP A 80 17.47 2.94 5.63
N ASN A 81 16.87 2.79 6.81
CA ASN A 81 17.17 3.68 7.93
C ASN A 81 17.99 2.89 8.97
N PRO A 82 19.33 3.05 9.03
CA PRO A 82 20.18 2.29 9.94
C PRO A 82 19.99 2.63 11.43
N ALA A 83 19.07 3.53 11.77
CA ALA A 83 18.63 3.74 13.14
C ALA A 83 17.13 3.42 13.25
N GLY A 84 16.74 2.64 14.25
CA GLY A 84 15.39 2.68 14.81
C GLY A 84 15.06 4.02 15.47
N GLY A 85 15.53 5.13 14.89
CA GLY A 85 15.12 6.46 15.23
C GLY A 85 13.78 6.72 14.57
N ALA A 86 12.82 7.17 15.37
CA ALA A 86 11.74 7.99 14.85
C ALA A 86 12.30 8.93 13.79
N ALA A 87 11.62 9.04 12.63
CA ALA A 87 11.91 10.11 11.69
C ALA A 87 12.19 11.40 12.48
N GLU A 88 13.29 12.11 12.18
CA GLU A 88 13.60 13.36 12.88
C GLU A 88 12.31 14.17 13.02
N GLU A 89 11.93 14.57 14.23
CA GLU A 89 10.68 15.31 14.46
C GLU A 89 10.64 16.52 13.52
N GLY A 90 9.77 16.47 12.51
CA GLY A 90 9.65 17.51 11.46
C GLY A 90 10.21 17.15 10.08
N ALA A 91 10.87 16.00 9.89
CA ALA A 91 11.19 15.46 8.58
C ALA A 91 9.89 15.08 7.86
N LYS A 92 9.66 15.68 6.68
CA LYS A 92 8.50 15.35 5.86
C LYS A 92 8.72 14.01 5.18
N ASP A 93 7.87 13.05 5.49
CA ASP A 93 7.80 11.79 4.75
C ASP A 93 7.51 12.06 3.26
N GLY A 94 8.12 11.27 2.38
CA GLY A 94 7.94 11.43 0.95
C GLY A 94 8.83 10.52 0.11
N LEU A 95 8.69 10.65 -1.20
CA LEU A 95 9.55 9.99 -2.18
C LEU A 95 10.84 10.79 -2.37
N ASP A 96 11.97 10.09 -2.42
CA ASP A 96 13.26 10.64 -2.80
C ASP A 96 13.44 10.71 -4.33
N GLU A 97 14.62 11.14 -4.79
CA GLU A 97 15.00 11.19 -6.20
C GLU A 97 15.05 9.82 -6.89
N GLU A 98 15.17 8.72 -6.13
CA GLU A 98 15.17 7.34 -6.62
C GLU A 98 13.79 6.67 -6.57
N GLU A 99 12.74 7.44 -6.25
CA GLU A 99 11.38 6.96 -6.02
C GLU A 99 11.24 5.95 -4.86
N ARG A 100 12.08 6.08 -3.84
CA ARG A 100 12.00 5.32 -2.59
C ARG A 100 11.32 6.16 -1.53
N TRP A 101 10.46 5.53 -0.74
CA TRP A 101 9.91 6.16 0.45
C TRP A 101 11.03 6.44 1.47
N SER A 102 10.93 7.58 2.15
CA SER A 102 11.97 8.16 3.01
C SER A 102 12.37 7.31 4.22
N ARG A 103 11.51 6.40 4.67
CA ARG A 103 11.74 5.54 5.84
C ARG A 103 11.25 4.11 5.63
N GLU A 104 11.78 3.20 6.44
CA GLU A 104 11.25 1.84 6.54
C GLU A 104 9.79 1.82 7.03
N LEU A 105 9.06 0.81 6.57
CA LEU A 105 7.66 0.58 6.90
C LEU A 105 7.53 -0.68 7.75
N ALA A 106 6.73 -0.58 8.80
CA ALA A 106 6.51 -1.66 9.74
C ALA A 106 5.47 -2.67 9.22
N LYS A 107 5.50 -3.88 9.77
CA LYS A 107 4.40 -4.83 9.60
C LYS A 107 3.09 -4.21 10.09
N GLY A 108 2.02 -4.39 9.33
CA GLY A 108 0.69 -3.84 9.60
C GLY A 108 0.51 -2.40 9.11
N GLU A 109 1.56 -1.75 8.61
CA GLU A 109 1.45 -0.40 8.09
C GLU A 109 0.76 -0.38 6.71
N PRO A 110 -0.13 0.59 6.43
CA PRO A 110 -0.72 0.77 5.11
C PRO A 110 0.34 1.20 4.09
N VAL A 111 0.27 0.61 2.89
CA VAL A 111 1.23 0.88 1.82
C VAL A 111 0.56 0.95 0.46
N VAL A 112 1.00 1.92 -0.34
CA VAL A 112 0.66 2.09 -1.75
C VAL A 112 1.64 1.32 -2.62
N VAL A 113 1.11 0.56 -3.58
CA VAL A 113 1.90 -0.20 -4.56
C VAL A 113 1.96 0.58 -5.87
N ARG A 114 3.13 1.12 -6.18
CA ARG A 114 3.49 1.72 -7.48
C ARG A 114 4.08 0.67 -8.40
N ALA A 115 4.11 0.93 -9.70
CA ALA A 115 4.62 -0.01 -10.69
C ALA A 115 5.68 0.61 -11.61
N GLU A 116 6.72 -0.17 -11.92
CA GLU A 116 7.79 0.25 -12.83
C GLU A 116 7.22 0.70 -14.20
N GLY A 117 7.58 1.91 -14.62
CA GLY A 117 7.13 2.50 -15.88
C GLY A 117 5.67 2.92 -15.89
N LYS A 118 5.02 3.05 -14.73
CA LYS A 118 3.66 3.56 -14.56
C LYS A 118 3.68 4.80 -13.66
N THR A 119 2.83 5.77 -13.98
CA THR A 119 2.65 6.98 -13.17
C THR A 119 1.78 6.70 -11.96
N GLU A 120 0.67 5.99 -12.17
CA GLU A 120 -0.34 5.72 -11.17
C GLU A 120 -0.05 4.47 -10.32
N ALA A 121 -0.47 4.53 -9.05
CA ALA A 121 -0.48 3.37 -8.18
C ALA A 121 -1.47 2.30 -8.66
N CYS A 122 -1.12 1.03 -8.50
CA CYS A 122 -1.94 -0.09 -8.95
C CYS A 122 -2.68 -0.81 -7.82
N ALA A 123 -2.23 -0.67 -6.57
CA ALA A 123 -2.89 -1.26 -5.41
C ALA A 123 -2.56 -0.52 -4.11
N VAL A 124 -3.34 -0.80 -3.07
CA VAL A 124 -3.12 -0.40 -1.68
C VAL A 124 -3.44 -1.57 -0.76
N GLY A 125 -2.69 -1.75 0.32
CA GLY A 125 -2.93 -2.82 1.28
C GLY A 125 -2.09 -2.66 2.54
N PHE A 126 -2.07 -3.69 3.38
CA PHE A 126 -1.25 -3.73 4.57
C PHE A 126 -0.02 -4.62 4.36
N LEU A 127 1.11 -4.19 4.93
CA LEU A 127 2.30 -5.01 4.97
C LEU A 127 2.12 -6.20 5.91
N VAL A 128 2.29 -7.43 5.41
CA VAL A 128 2.30 -8.63 6.27
C VAL A 128 3.67 -8.89 6.90
N MET A 129 4.72 -8.25 6.37
CA MET A 129 6.08 -8.22 6.90
C MET A 129 6.71 -6.83 6.68
N GLY A 130 7.61 -6.41 7.56
CA GLY A 130 8.25 -5.08 7.47
C GLY A 130 9.24 -4.99 6.31
N THR A 131 9.45 -3.80 5.74
CA THR A 131 10.26 -3.63 4.52
C THR A 131 11.74 -3.97 4.71
N GLN A 132 12.29 -3.78 5.91
CA GLN A 132 13.62 -4.27 6.26
C GLN A 132 13.69 -5.81 6.17
N GLU A 133 12.70 -6.51 6.71
CA GLU A 133 12.62 -7.97 6.67
C GLU A 133 12.50 -8.49 5.23
N VAL A 134 11.77 -7.77 4.37
CA VAL A 134 11.66 -8.08 2.92
C VAL A 134 13.03 -8.03 2.26
N LYS A 135 13.86 -7.02 2.56
CA LYS A 135 15.22 -6.87 2.01
C LYS A 135 16.13 -8.00 2.48
N GLU A 136 16.09 -8.32 3.77
CA GLU A 136 16.95 -9.34 4.37
C GLU A 136 16.62 -10.76 3.88
N LYS A 137 15.33 -11.12 3.82
CA LYS A 137 14.91 -12.47 3.45
C LYS A 137 14.75 -12.67 1.95
N GLY A 138 14.35 -11.63 1.22
CA GLY A 138 14.08 -11.67 -0.22
C GLY A 138 12.97 -12.64 -0.65
N LYS A 139 12.20 -13.19 0.29
CA LYS A 139 11.16 -14.20 0.05
C LYS A 139 10.00 -14.04 1.02
N GLY A 140 8.83 -14.54 0.61
CA GLY A 140 7.61 -14.50 1.42
C GLY A 140 6.58 -13.50 0.91
N PRO A 141 5.36 -13.56 1.46
CA PRO A 141 4.30 -12.62 1.14
C PRO A 141 4.60 -11.24 1.75
N VAL A 142 4.27 -10.18 1.02
CA VAL A 142 4.45 -8.79 1.45
C VAL A 142 3.11 -8.08 1.61
N ILE A 143 2.15 -8.36 0.72
CA ILE A 143 0.76 -7.91 0.83
C ILE A 143 -0.13 -9.07 0.40
N GLU A 144 -1.07 -9.48 1.25
CA GLU A 144 -2.00 -10.58 0.95
C GLU A 144 -3.32 -10.07 0.37
N ASP A 145 -3.98 -9.17 1.09
CA ASP A 145 -5.24 -8.55 0.66
C ASP A 145 -5.00 -7.08 0.29
N ALA A 146 -5.35 -6.74 -0.96
CA ALA A 146 -5.17 -5.39 -1.47
C ALA A 146 -6.44 -4.92 -2.20
N HIS A 147 -6.72 -3.62 -2.09
CA HIS A 147 -7.57 -2.92 -3.04
C HIS A 147 -6.72 -2.56 -4.27
N TYR A 148 -7.14 -2.96 -5.46
CA TYR A 148 -6.36 -2.80 -6.69
C TYR A 148 -7.19 -2.24 -7.85
N LEU A 149 -6.52 -1.73 -8.88
CA LEU A 149 -7.20 -1.18 -10.05
C LEU A 149 -8.03 -2.25 -10.76
N GLY A 150 -9.32 -1.97 -10.89
CA GLY A 150 -10.26 -2.87 -11.55
C GLY A 150 -10.93 -3.89 -10.64
N ASP A 151 -10.69 -3.88 -9.33
CA ASP A 151 -11.45 -4.67 -8.36
C ASP A 151 -12.89 -4.13 -8.15
N GLY A 152 -13.65 -4.77 -7.27
CA GLY A 152 -15.03 -4.38 -6.97
C GLY A 152 -15.15 -2.99 -6.35
N LEU A 153 -14.22 -2.62 -5.45
CA LEU A 153 -14.22 -1.32 -4.78
C LEU A 153 -13.89 -0.18 -5.74
N TRP A 154 -12.95 -0.41 -6.66
CA TRP A 154 -12.57 0.51 -7.73
C TRP A 154 -13.74 0.81 -8.67
N ARG A 155 -14.50 -0.24 -9.02
CA ARG A 155 -15.67 -0.17 -9.91
C ARG A 155 -16.93 0.34 -9.24
N LEU A 156 -16.92 0.49 -7.91
CA LEU A 156 -18.08 0.95 -7.18
C LEU A 156 -18.42 2.39 -7.60
N ALA A 157 -19.65 2.58 -8.07
CA ALA A 157 -20.23 3.88 -8.32
C ALA A 157 -20.55 4.55 -6.98
N THR A 158 -20.20 5.83 -6.86
CA THR A 158 -20.36 6.63 -5.63
C THR A 158 -21.21 7.87 -5.87
N ASP A 159 -21.80 7.98 -7.06
CA ASP A 159 -22.71 9.01 -7.58
C ASP A 159 -24.18 8.61 -7.49
#